data_AF-A0A813HXP6-F1
#
_entry.id   AF-A0A813HXP6-F1
#
_cell.length_a   1.000
_cell.length_b   1.000
_cell.length_c   1.000
_cell.angle_alpha   90.00
_cell.angle_beta   90.00
_cell.angle_gamma   90.00
#
_symmetry.space_group_name_H-M   'P 1'
#
loop_
_entity.id
_entity.type
_entity.pdbx_description
1 polymer ?
#
loop_
_entity_poly.entity_id
_entity_poly.type
_entity_poly.pdbx_seq_one_letter_code
_entity_poly.pdbx_strand_id
1 'polypeptide(L)'
;MPRIIFQSFHRPYLEELRSLQASLPGAQPRLCLLYLCLTPWGMMQELEGPGESFLDGVAVHHLALSARNVAQLRAKGRLVFSWTVDHLDQLQRVAALGVDGVISNRPDLALIVQQQQQQCCGQPGGGGLHVTDNNNNNNNNNNDNPATPKRRRMLGCPVRQ
;
A
#
# COMPACT_ATOMS: atom_id res chain seq x y z
N MET A 1 3.21 0.12 16.95
CA MET A 1 4.57 -0.45 16.86
C MET A 1 5.15 -0.09 15.50
N PRO A 2 6.41 0.35 15.42
CA PRO A 2 7.06 0.61 14.13
C PRO A 2 7.15 -0.69 13.33
N ARG A 3 6.76 -0.64 12.05
CA ARG A 3 6.79 -1.77 11.13
C ARG A 3 7.79 -1.43 10.03
N ILE A 4 8.88 -2.20 9.96
CA ILE A 4 9.92 -2.00 8.93
C ILE A 4 9.57 -2.90 7.74
N ILE A 5 9.49 -2.34 6.55
CA ILE A 5 9.21 -3.08 5.31
C ILE A 5 10.52 -3.29 4.55
N PHE A 6 10.84 -4.55 4.26
CA PHE A 6 11.97 -4.94 3.41
C PHE A 6 11.44 -5.51 2.09
N GLN A 7 12.07 -5.13 0.99
CA GLN A 7 11.66 -5.56 -0.35
C GLN A 7 12.88 -5.99 -1.17
N SER A 8 12.77 -7.10 -1.91
CA SER A 8 13.87 -7.62 -2.73
C SER A 8 13.34 -8.44 -3.92
N PHE A 9 14.01 -8.36 -5.07
CA PHE A 9 13.82 -9.28 -6.20
C PHE A 9 14.47 -10.64 -5.94
N HIS A 10 15.35 -10.73 -4.95
CA HIS A 10 16.12 -11.92 -4.62
C HIS A 10 15.59 -12.49 -3.32
N ARG A 11 14.81 -13.56 -3.47
CA ARG A 11 14.20 -14.31 -2.38
C ARG A 11 15.19 -14.76 -1.30
N PRO A 12 16.42 -15.22 -1.62
CA PRO A 12 17.38 -15.64 -0.59
C PRO A 12 17.68 -14.57 0.47
N TYR A 13 17.69 -13.28 0.10
CA TYR A 13 17.90 -12.21 1.08
C TYR A 13 16.72 -12.05 2.05
N LEU A 14 15.49 -12.31 1.59
CA LEU A 14 14.31 -12.28 2.44
C LEU A 14 14.28 -13.49 3.38
N GLU A 15 14.73 -14.66 2.90
CA GLU A 15 14.88 -15.88 3.71
C GLU A 15 15.93 -15.71 4.80
N GLU A 16 17.08 -15.12 4.46
CA GLU A 16 18.13 -14.78 5.41
C GLU A 16 17.62 -13.80 6.46
N LEU A 17 16.93 -12.73 6.07
CA LEU A 17 16.34 -11.76 7.00
C LEU A 17 15.29 -12.41 7.92
N ARG A 18 14.46 -13.32 7.41
CA ARG A 18 13.49 -14.04 8.26
C ARG A 18 14.20 -14.94 9.27
N SER A 19 15.27 -15.60 8.85
CA SER A 19 16.06 -16.49 9.71
C SER A 19 16.78 -15.70 10.80
N LEU A 20 17.37 -14.56 10.45
CA LEU A 20 17.97 -13.62 11.42
C LEU A 20 16.91 -13.06 12.37
N GLN A 21 15.73 -12.69 11.90
CA GLN A 21 14.65 -12.21 12.77
C GLN A 21 14.22 -13.28 13.78
N ALA A 22 14.16 -14.55 13.39
CA ALA A 22 13.81 -15.66 14.27
C ALA A 22 14.84 -15.92 15.38
N SER A 23 16.11 -15.52 15.18
CA SER A 23 17.19 -15.69 16.15
C SER A 23 17.40 -14.51 17.10
N LEU A 24 16.71 -13.38 16.88
CA LEU A 24 16.85 -12.18 17.73
C LEU A 24 15.94 -12.26 18.97
N PRO A 25 16.48 -12.11 20.19
CA PRO A 25 15.68 -12.03 21.41
C PRO A 25 15.03 -10.65 21.60
N GLY A 26 13.79 -10.62 22.12
CA GLY A 26 13.11 -9.41 22.62
C GLY A 26 11.99 -8.81 21.74
N ALA A 27 11.48 -7.65 22.17
CA ALA A 27 10.39 -6.89 21.54
C ALA A 27 10.86 -6.10 20.29
N GLN A 28 11.46 -6.80 19.34
CA GLN A 28 11.99 -6.21 18.10
C GLN A 28 10.85 -5.82 17.13
N PRO A 29 11.06 -4.84 16.23
CA PRO A 29 10.08 -4.53 15.19
C PRO A 29 9.89 -5.77 14.30
N ARG A 30 8.64 -6.16 14.10
CA ARG A 30 8.31 -7.23 13.16
C ARG A 30 8.68 -6.76 11.75
N LEU A 31 9.59 -7.48 11.10
CA LEU A 31 9.92 -7.20 9.70
C LEU A 31 8.80 -7.69 8.80
N CYS A 32 8.37 -6.79 7.93
CA CYS A 32 7.41 -7.06 6.87
C CYS A 32 8.18 -7.32 5.57
N LEU A 33 8.15 -8.54 5.08
CA LEU A 33 8.96 -8.96 3.94
C LEU A 33 8.10 -9.04 2.68
N LEU A 34 8.43 -8.25 1.66
CA LEU A 34 7.74 -8.23 0.36
C LEU A 34 8.67 -8.70 -0.75
N TYR A 35 8.20 -9.62 -1.59
CA TYR A 35 8.94 -10.02 -2.78
C TYR A 35 8.63 -9.08 -3.96
N LEU A 36 9.67 -8.55 -4.60
CA LEU A 36 9.54 -7.70 -5.79
C LEU A 36 9.38 -8.58 -7.03
N CYS A 37 8.30 -8.34 -7.77
CA CYS A 37 7.99 -9.12 -8.97
C CYS A 37 7.60 -8.22 -10.15
N LEU A 38 8.02 -8.64 -11.34
CA LEU A 38 7.78 -7.94 -12.61
C LEU A 38 6.57 -8.48 -13.37
N THR A 39 6.17 -9.73 -13.10
CA THR A 39 5.15 -10.43 -13.88
C THR A 39 4.03 -10.98 -13.00
N PRO A 40 2.80 -11.10 -13.53
CA PRO A 40 1.70 -11.72 -12.79
C PRO A 40 1.99 -13.18 -12.42
N TRP A 41 2.72 -13.90 -13.28
CA TRP A 41 3.09 -15.28 -13.04
C TRP A 41 4.04 -15.43 -11.85
N GLY A 42 5.14 -14.66 -11.83
CA GLY A 42 6.12 -14.71 -10.73
C GLY A 42 5.50 -14.36 -9.38
N MET A 43 4.57 -13.42 -9.37
CA MET A 43 3.81 -13.04 -8.18
C MET A 43 2.95 -14.18 -7.61
N MET A 44 2.27 -14.94 -8.46
CA MET A 44 1.43 -16.06 -8.01
C MET A 44 2.29 -17.24 -7.57
N GLN A 45 3.32 -17.59 -8.33
CA GLN A 45 4.22 -18.71 -8.02
C GLN A 45 4.90 -18.57 -6.65
N GLU A 46 5.36 -17.37 -6.30
CA GLU A 46 6.09 -17.12 -5.05
C GLU A 46 5.20 -17.16 -3.80
N LEU A 47 3.90 -16.95 -3.98
CA LEU A 47 2.90 -16.96 -2.91
C LEU A 47 2.01 -18.21 -2.89
N GLU A 48 2.09 -19.05 -3.92
CA GLU A 48 1.34 -20.31 -4.07
C GLU A 48 2.21 -21.58 -3.96
N GLY A 49 3.50 -21.43 -3.63
CA GLY A 49 4.37 -22.58 -3.36
C GLY A 49 3.84 -23.48 -2.22
N PRO A 50 4.26 -24.76 -2.18
CA PRO A 50 3.81 -25.69 -1.14
C PRO A 50 4.30 -25.23 0.25
N GLY A 51 3.38 -24.67 1.04
CA GLY A 51 3.62 -24.17 2.40
C GLY A 51 3.10 -22.75 2.61
N GLU A 52 2.90 -22.34 3.88
CA GLU A 52 2.64 -20.93 4.18
C GLU A 52 3.88 -20.10 3.83
N SER A 53 3.79 -19.28 2.78
CA SER A 53 4.89 -18.38 2.42
C SER A 53 5.25 -17.49 3.62
N PHE A 54 6.54 -17.46 3.97
CA PHE A 54 7.09 -16.63 5.05
C PHE A 54 7.04 -15.12 4.72
N LEU A 55 6.68 -14.77 3.49
CA LEU A 55 6.54 -13.41 3.00
C LEU A 55 5.22 -12.81 3.49
N ASP A 56 5.24 -11.54 3.90
CA ASP A 56 4.01 -10.84 4.27
C ASP A 56 3.23 -10.37 3.02
N GLY A 57 3.88 -10.33 1.84
CA GLY A 57 3.24 -9.94 0.60
C GLY A 57 4.19 -9.78 -0.59
N VAL A 58 3.76 -9.00 -1.57
CA VAL A 58 4.48 -8.72 -2.83
C VAL A 58 4.45 -7.24 -3.16
N ALA A 59 5.48 -6.80 -3.87
CA ALA A 59 5.55 -5.50 -4.50
C ALA A 59 5.68 -5.70 -6.02
N VAL A 60 4.65 -5.27 -6.76
CA VAL A 60 4.44 -5.66 -8.16
C VAL A 60 4.59 -4.46 -9.08
N HIS A 61 5.24 -4.64 -10.22
CA HIS A 61 5.21 -3.61 -11.26
C HIS A 61 3.76 -3.29 -11.66
N HIS A 62 3.39 -2.01 -11.70
CA HIS A 62 1.99 -1.60 -11.85
C HIS A 62 1.29 -2.13 -13.11
N LEU A 63 2.03 -2.36 -14.20
CA LEU A 63 1.48 -2.94 -15.44
C LEU A 63 1.05 -4.41 -15.28
N ALA A 64 1.60 -5.13 -14.31
CA ALA A 64 1.23 -6.51 -14.03
C ALA A 64 0.01 -6.63 -13.08
N LEU A 65 -0.51 -5.52 -12.57
CA LEU A 65 -1.66 -5.53 -11.67
C LEU A 65 -3.00 -5.54 -12.41
N SER A 66 -3.90 -6.39 -11.92
CA SER A 66 -5.29 -6.48 -12.34
C SER A 66 -6.20 -6.64 -11.12
N ALA A 67 -7.49 -6.29 -11.24
CA ALA A 67 -8.43 -6.47 -10.14
C ALA A 67 -8.50 -7.93 -9.65
N ARG A 68 -8.41 -8.89 -10.58
CA ARG A 68 -8.41 -10.31 -10.28
C ARG A 68 -7.24 -10.72 -9.39
N ASN A 69 -6.02 -10.35 -9.76
CA ASN A 69 -4.84 -10.82 -9.04
C ASN A 69 -4.67 -10.12 -7.68
N VAL A 70 -5.02 -8.83 -7.58
CA VAL A 70 -5.06 -8.13 -6.29
C VAL A 70 -6.09 -8.78 -5.36
N ALA A 71 -7.30 -9.08 -5.86
CA ALA A 71 -8.32 -9.76 -5.05
C ALA A 71 -7.87 -11.14 -4.56
N GLN A 72 -7.22 -11.94 -5.41
CA GLN A 72 -6.68 -13.25 -5.03
C GLN A 72 -5.62 -13.16 -3.92
N LEU A 73 -4.72 -12.17 -4.01
CA LEU A 73 -3.68 -11.95 -3.02
C LEU A 73 -4.24 -11.49 -1.67
N ARG A 74 -5.17 -10.53 -1.71
CA ARG A 74 -5.84 -10.02 -0.51
C ARG A 74 -6.68 -11.09 0.18
N ALA A 75 -7.35 -11.96 -0.57
CA ALA A 75 -8.10 -13.09 -0.03
C ALA A 75 -7.22 -14.06 0.78
N LYS A 76 -5.90 -14.07 0.52
CA LYS A 76 -4.90 -14.84 1.26
C LYS A 76 -4.22 -14.04 2.38
N GLY A 77 -4.73 -12.85 2.71
CA GLY A 77 -4.15 -11.96 3.72
C GLY A 77 -2.78 -11.40 3.37
N ARG A 78 -2.39 -11.42 2.08
CA ARG A 78 -1.10 -10.91 1.61
C ARG A 78 -1.18 -9.42 1.33
N LEU A 79 -0.12 -8.70 1.70
CA LEU A 79 0.06 -7.31 1.31
C LEU A 79 0.40 -7.18 -0.17
N VAL A 80 -0.15 -6.16 -0.82
CA VAL A 80 0.08 -5.86 -2.23
C VAL A 80 0.53 -4.42 -2.37
N PHE A 81 1.79 -4.23 -2.76
CA PHE A 81 2.36 -2.93 -3.08
C PHE A 81 2.57 -2.81 -4.59
N SER A 82 2.58 -1.59 -5.10
CA SER A 82 2.89 -1.34 -6.51
C SER A 82 4.05 -0.38 -6.70
N TRP A 83 4.84 -0.58 -7.75
CA TRP A 83 5.96 0.29 -8.11
C TRP A 83 6.16 0.37 -9.64
N THR A 84 6.92 1.32 -10.17
CA THR A 84 6.92 2.72 -9.71
C THR A 84 5.78 3.43 -10.46
N VAL A 85 4.91 4.17 -9.76
CA VAL A 85 3.72 4.77 -10.37
C VAL A 85 3.77 6.28 -10.22
N ASP A 86 4.01 6.98 -11.32
CA ASP A 86 4.31 8.42 -11.28
C ASP A 86 3.23 9.30 -11.92
N HIS A 87 2.30 8.70 -12.67
CA HIS A 87 1.22 9.41 -13.35
C HIS A 87 -0.09 9.35 -12.56
N LEU A 88 -0.82 10.46 -12.52
CA LEU A 88 -2.03 10.61 -11.71
C LEU A 88 -3.13 9.60 -12.09
N ASP A 89 -3.35 9.38 -13.37
CA ASP A 89 -4.32 8.41 -13.90
C ASP A 89 -3.95 6.98 -13.50
N GLN A 90 -2.66 6.63 -13.54
CA GLN A 90 -2.17 5.32 -13.11
C GLN A 90 -2.25 5.15 -11.60
N LEU A 91 -1.96 6.19 -10.82
CA LEU A 91 -2.13 6.21 -9.36
C LEU A 91 -3.59 5.95 -9.00
N GLN A 92 -4.53 6.65 -9.64
CA GLN A 92 -5.96 6.44 -9.45
C GLN A 92 -6.38 5.02 -9.82
N ARG A 93 -5.92 4.51 -10.97
CA ARG A 93 -6.20 3.13 -11.40
C ARG A 93 -5.71 2.12 -10.38
N VAL A 94 -4.44 2.19 -9.98
CA VAL A 94 -3.81 1.24 -9.05
C VAL A 94 -4.46 1.31 -7.67
N ALA A 95 -4.73 2.52 -7.18
CA ALA A 95 -5.41 2.72 -5.91
C ALA A 95 -6.84 2.15 -5.93
N ALA A 96 -7.56 2.25 -7.05
CA ALA A 96 -8.88 1.64 -7.22
C ALA A 96 -8.87 0.10 -7.24
N LEU A 97 -7.72 -0.53 -7.52
CA LEU A 97 -7.56 -1.99 -7.38
C LEU A 97 -7.51 -2.44 -5.91
N GLY A 98 -7.32 -1.52 -4.97
CA GLY A 98 -7.23 -1.84 -3.54
C GLY A 98 -5.85 -2.37 -3.11
N VAL A 99 -4.76 -1.84 -3.68
CA VAL A 99 -3.40 -2.10 -3.18
C VAL A 99 -3.22 -1.48 -1.79
N ASP A 100 -2.31 -2.04 -1.00
CA ASP A 100 -1.98 -1.55 0.35
C ASP A 100 -0.99 -0.38 0.33
N GLY A 101 -0.24 -0.21 -0.76
CA GLY A 101 0.69 0.90 -0.92
C GLY A 101 1.20 1.07 -2.35
N VAL A 102 1.72 2.27 -2.62
CA VAL A 102 2.33 2.64 -3.91
C VAL A 102 3.68 3.28 -3.67
N ILE A 103 4.67 2.85 -4.44
CA ILE A 103 6.00 3.45 -4.52
C ILE A 103 5.99 4.37 -5.73
N SER A 104 6.30 5.64 -5.51
CA SER A 104 6.21 6.70 -6.51
C SER A 104 7.37 7.67 -6.35
N ASN A 105 7.88 8.18 -7.47
CA ASN A 105 8.76 9.35 -7.51
C ASN A 105 7.97 10.66 -7.35
N ARG A 106 6.63 10.59 -7.34
CA ARG A 106 5.68 11.70 -7.21
C ARG A 106 4.78 11.53 -5.97
N PRO A 107 5.35 11.55 -4.76
CA PRO A 107 4.57 11.39 -3.53
C PRO A 107 3.50 12.47 -3.36
N ASP A 108 3.73 13.66 -3.92
CA ASP A 108 2.76 14.75 -3.99
C ASP A 108 1.45 14.32 -4.68
N LEU A 109 1.54 13.61 -5.80
CA LEU A 109 0.38 13.10 -6.52
C LEU A 109 -0.26 11.91 -5.82
N ALA A 110 0.55 11.02 -5.23
CA ALA A 110 0.05 9.86 -4.49
C ALA A 110 -0.80 10.28 -3.28
N LEU A 111 -0.37 11.32 -2.55
CA LEU A 111 -1.11 11.88 -1.41
C LEU A 111 -2.46 12.48 -1.84
N ILE A 112 -2.52 13.16 -2.98
CA ILE A 112 -3.80 13.68 -3.53
C ILE A 112 -4.78 12.52 -3.75
N VAL A 113 -4.35 11.44 -4.40
CA VAL A 113 -5.20 10.27 -4.67
C VAL A 113 -5.63 9.59 -3.36
N GLN A 114 -4.73 9.42 -2.40
CA GLN A 114 -5.05 8.82 -1.11
C GLN A 114 -6.14 9.62 -0.37
N GLN A 115 -6.00 10.95 -0.32
CA GLN A 115 -6.98 11.83 0.34
C GLN A 115 -8.35 11.74 -0.36
N GLN A 116 -8.38 11.72 -1.70
CA GLN A 116 -9.61 11.54 -2.46
C GLN A 116 -10.31 10.23 -2.11
N GLN A 117 -9.56 9.12 -1.98
CA GLN A 117 -10.13 7.83 -1.59
C GLN A 117 -10.71 7.85 -0.17
N GLN A 118 -10.00 8.45 0.79
CA GLN A 118 -10.48 8.54 2.18
C GLN A 118 -11.75 9.41 2.28
N GLN A 119 -11.85 10.46 1.46
CA GLN A 119 -13.03 11.32 1.41
C GLN A 119 -14.24 10.61 0.80
N CYS A 120 -14.05 9.87 -0.30
CA CYS A 120 -15.11 9.06 -0.92
C CYS A 120 -15.57 7.90 -0.02
N CYS A 121 -14.64 7.29 0.72
CA CYS A 121 -14.92 6.21 1.66
C CYS A 121 -15.36 6.69 3.05
N GLY A 122 -15.60 8.00 3.25
CA GLY A 122 -16.06 8.62 4.49
C GLY A 122 -17.49 8.24 4.92
N GLN A 123 -17.92 7.01 4.68
CA GLN A 123 -18.84 6.30 5.56
C GLN A 123 -18.03 5.52 6.60
N PRO A 124 -18.48 5.44 7.87
CA PRO A 124 -17.62 4.98 8.96
C PRO A 124 -17.33 3.47 8.84
N GLY A 125 -16.09 3.10 8.52
CA GLY A 125 -15.61 1.73 8.65
C GLY A 125 -14.30 1.36 7.94
N GLY A 126 -13.15 1.52 8.61
CA GLY A 126 -12.02 0.57 8.58
C GLY A 126 -10.93 0.70 7.49
N GLY A 127 -9.69 0.98 7.95
CA GLY A 127 -8.44 0.57 7.26
C GLY A 127 -7.70 1.64 6.46
N GLY A 128 -6.93 2.51 7.13
CA GLY A 128 -6.16 3.58 6.49
C GLY A 128 -4.88 3.11 5.79
N LEU A 129 -4.67 3.59 4.56
CA LEU A 129 -3.43 3.46 3.78
C LEU A 129 -2.25 4.08 4.57
N HIS A 130 -1.15 3.33 4.75
CA HIS A 130 0.06 3.85 5.38
C HIS A 130 1.01 4.38 4.30
N VAL A 131 1.11 5.70 4.19
CA VAL A 131 2.16 6.38 3.42
C VAL A 131 3.36 6.58 4.35
N THR A 132 4.56 6.24 3.90
CA THR A 132 5.81 6.57 4.57
C THR A 132 6.49 7.70 3.82
N ASP A 133 6.44 8.90 4.38
CA ASP A 133 7.21 10.06 3.92
C ASP A 133 8.60 10.03 4.57
N ASN A 134 9.65 10.04 3.74
CA ASN A 134 11.00 10.33 4.19
C ASN A 134 11.32 11.77 3.80
N ASN A 135 10.88 12.75 4.60
CA ASN A 135 11.55 14.04 4.60
C ASN A 135 11.32 14.83 5.90
N ASN A 136 12.42 15.02 6.62
CA ASN A 136 12.55 15.86 7.78
C ASN A 136 12.69 17.30 7.31
N ASN A 137 11.64 18.12 7.45
CA ASN A 137 11.87 19.55 7.52
C ASN A 137 10.84 20.24 8.42
N ASN A 138 11.39 20.77 9.51
CA ASN A 138 10.72 21.45 10.59
C ASN A 138 10.53 22.91 10.18
N ASN A 139 9.30 23.41 10.10
CA ASN A 139 9.05 24.84 10.25
C ASN A 139 7.61 25.11 10.72
N ASN A 140 7.53 25.53 11.97
CA ASN A 140 6.36 26.12 12.61
C ASN A 140 6.00 27.45 11.92
N ASN A 141 4.70 27.70 11.72
CA ASN A 141 4.12 28.99 12.07
C ASN A 141 2.60 28.88 12.23
N ASN A 142 2.15 29.22 13.43
CA ASN A 142 0.76 29.42 13.83
C ASN A 142 0.15 30.62 13.11
N ASN A 143 -1.13 30.53 12.74
CA ASN A 143 -2.10 31.57 13.05
C ASN A 143 -3.54 31.05 12.92
N ASP A 144 -4.29 31.26 14.00
CA ASP A 144 -5.67 30.85 14.20
C ASP A 144 -6.70 31.78 13.54
N ASN A 145 -7.91 31.20 13.41
CA ASN A 145 -9.24 31.80 13.57
C ASN A 145 -10.12 32.10 12.30
N PRO A 146 -11.47 32.09 12.42
CA PRO A 146 -12.30 31.12 11.70
C PRO A 146 -13.49 31.77 10.94
N ALA A 147 -14.01 31.10 9.91
CA ALA A 147 -15.35 31.42 9.38
C ALA A 147 -16.02 30.20 8.73
N THR A 148 -17.23 29.92 9.19
CA THR A 148 -18.12 28.79 8.87
C THR A 148 -18.93 29.02 7.57
N PRO A 149 -19.81 28.10 7.10
CA PRO A 149 -19.60 27.29 5.91
C PRO A 149 -20.56 27.59 4.73
N LYS A 150 -20.16 27.33 3.47
CA LYS A 150 -21.05 27.36 2.30
C LYS A 150 -21.37 25.95 1.77
N ARG A 151 -22.60 25.53 2.07
CA ARG A 151 -23.54 24.62 1.37
C ARG A 151 -22.97 23.53 0.43
N ARG A 152 -23.15 22.28 0.88
CA ARG A 152 -23.15 21.03 0.10
C ARG A 152 -24.06 21.11 -1.14
N ARG A 153 -23.54 20.75 -2.32
CA ARG A 153 -24.34 20.16 -3.40
C ARG A 153 -24.16 18.65 -3.33
N MET A 154 -25.24 17.95 -2.99
CA MET A 154 -25.31 16.49 -3.10
C MET A 154 -25.45 16.12 -4.57
N LEU A 155 -24.45 15.45 -5.13
CA LEU A 155 -24.58 14.68 -6.36
C LEU A 155 -24.96 13.26 -5.95
N GLY A 156 -26.11 12.79 -6.43
CA GLY A 156 -26.71 11.53 -6.05
C GLY A 156 -25.96 10.31 -6.61
N CYS A 157 -25.87 9.26 -5.79
CA CYS A 157 -25.56 7.91 -6.21
C CYS A 157 -26.76 7.31 -6.98
N PRO A 158 -26.55 6.63 -8.13
CA PRO A 158 -27.58 5.80 -8.72
C PRO A 158 -27.67 4.45 -7.98
N VAL A 159 -28.90 4.09 -7.60
CA VAL A 159 -29.29 2.80 -7.04
C VAL A 159 -29.15 1.72 -8.12
N ARG A 160 -28.43 0.63 -7.83
CA ARG A 160 -28.46 -0.60 -8.66
C ARG A 160 -29.74 -1.38 -8.37
N GLN A 161 -30.46 -1.74 -9.44
CA GLN A 161 -31.44 -2.83 -9.44
C GLN A 161 -30.71 -4.18 -9.46
#